data_AF-A0AAV1QG98-F1
#
_entry.id   AF-A0AAV1QG98-F1
#
_cell.length_a   1.000
_cell.length_b   1.000
_cell.length_c   1.000
_cell.angle_alpha   90.00
_cell.angle_beta   90.00
_cell.angle_gamma   90.00
#
_symmetry.space_group_name_H-M   'P 1'
#
loop_
_entity.id
_entity.type
_entity.pdbx_description
1 polymer ?
#
loop_
_entity_poly.entity_id
_entity_poly.type
_entity_poly.pdbx_seq_one_letter_code
_entity_poly.pdbx_strand_id
1 'polypeptide(L)'
;MSMVLTNSTRLESILDKYRDRDEEWWKARARGKRAISEGDMHLILDLHNKLRGQVHPPASNMEYMVWDSELERSAEHWAHTCRWEHGPSHMLTQIGQNLGAHWGRDRPPTYHVQAWYDEVRYYSYPYSQECNPHCPFRCSGPVCTHYTQLVWATSNRIGCAINVCYNMNVWGMIWAKAVYLVCNYSPPGNWWGHAPYKYGAPCSACPASYAGGCRDNLCYKDGGVDRRPAPELEETNYIEPEPDPVRDREPQPRAQTPNPSPNENLERNQVVSTEQMSQQVNCETKLRDQCKGTTCNRYECPPGCLDGPGKVVGTGYYDMQSSVCGAGIHSGVIDNDGGWLDVTRLGRKQQFNKSYKNGIQSIGKNRSANSFKVETVPVKAVTCDTTVALFCPFKKPVRHCPRLYCPRNCMRDSRIRVIGTNYYSDKSSICRAAVHAGVIQNESGGYLDVMPVDRRRQYSGSYQNGITSESLLNPTGGKAFRVFAVI
;
A
#
# COMPACT_ATOMS: atom_id res chain seq x y z
N MET A 1 -38.48 -10.81 -11.86
CA MET A 1 -38.52 -12.28 -11.68
C MET A 1 -37.46 -12.64 -10.65
N SER A 2 -37.85 -13.17 -9.50
CA SER A 2 -36.94 -13.65 -8.46
C SER A 2 -36.08 -14.80 -8.98
N MET A 3 -34.76 -14.68 -8.85
CA MET A 3 -33.88 -15.85 -8.93
C MET A 3 -33.76 -16.46 -7.53
N VAL A 4 -34.27 -17.67 -7.41
CA VAL A 4 -34.25 -18.50 -6.20
C VAL A 4 -32.84 -19.05 -6.02
N LEU A 5 -32.22 -18.79 -4.87
CA LEU A 5 -30.93 -19.36 -4.47
C LEU A 5 -31.15 -20.78 -3.94
N THR A 6 -30.86 -21.80 -4.75
CA THR A 6 -30.88 -23.20 -4.32
C THR A 6 -29.50 -23.64 -3.81
N ASN A 7 -29.24 -23.45 -2.51
CA ASN A 7 -28.69 -24.44 -1.56
C ASN A 7 -28.31 -23.75 -0.23
N SER A 8 -29.32 -23.48 0.61
CA SER A 8 -29.16 -22.88 1.96
C SER A 8 -28.60 -23.87 2.99
N THR A 9 -28.71 -25.18 2.73
CA THR A 9 -28.54 -26.23 3.74
C THR A 9 -27.10 -26.44 4.20
N ARG A 10 -26.11 -26.26 3.33
CA ARG A 10 -24.67 -26.37 3.72
C ARG A 10 -24.18 -25.14 4.47
N LEU A 11 -24.77 -23.97 4.23
CA LEU A 11 -24.45 -22.74 4.97
C LEU A 11 -25.12 -22.77 6.35
N GLU A 12 -26.37 -23.22 6.43
CA GLU A 12 -27.08 -23.40 7.70
C GLU A 12 -26.42 -24.46 8.61
N SER A 13 -25.95 -25.59 8.05
CA SER A 13 -25.24 -26.61 8.84
C SER A 13 -23.89 -26.13 9.40
N ILE A 14 -23.25 -25.18 8.73
CA ILE A 14 -22.00 -24.55 9.19
C ILE A 14 -22.29 -23.52 10.30
N LEU A 15 -23.43 -22.84 10.23
CA LEU A 15 -23.84 -21.81 11.20
C LEU A 15 -24.36 -22.39 12.53
N ASP A 16 -24.93 -23.61 12.53
CA ASP A 16 -25.49 -24.24 13.73
C ASP A 16 -24.41 -24.62 14.78
N LYS A 17 -23.14 -24.72 14.37
CA LYS A 17 -21.99 -25.02 15.25
C LYS A 17 -21.66 -23.89 16.25
N TYR A 18 -22.23 -22.70 16.05
CA TYR A 18 -22.05 -21.53 16.93
C TYR A 18 -23.19 -21.33 17.92
N ARG A 19 -24.14 -22.28 18.00
CA ARG A 19 -25.34 -22.15 18.86
C ARG A 19 -25.17 -22.71 20.27
N ASP A 20 -24.07 -23.38 20.57
CA ASP A 20 -23.87 -24.02 21.87
C ASP A 20 -22.43 -23.99 22.40
N ARG A 21 -22.34 -23.62 23.69
CA ARG A 21 -21.30 -23.84 24.71
C ARG A 21 -20.26 -22.74 25.03
N ASP A 22 -20.54 -22.18 26.21
CA ASP A 22 -19.71 -22.06 27.41
C ASP A 22 -18.71 -20.89 27.53
N GLU A 23 -18.97 -20.11 28.58
CA GLU A 23 -18.45 -18.80 28.97
C GLU A 23 -16.95 -18.77 29.38
N GLU A 24 -16.09 -19.63 28.85
CA GLU A 24 -14.69 -19.73 29.30
C GLU A 24 -13.64 -19.33 28.26
N TRP A 25 -14.01 -18.76 27.12
CA TRP A 25 -13.02 -18.37 26.11
C TRP A 25 -12.17 -17.13 26.48
N TRP A 26 -12.55 -16.39 27.53
CA TRP A 26 -12.11 -15.00 27.78
C TRP A 26 -11.20 -14.77 28.99
N LYS A 27 -10.81 -15.80 29.75
CA LYS A 27 -9.79 -15.65 30.82
C LYS A 27 -8.38 -15.83 30.24
N ALA A 28 -7.67 -14.70 30.13
CA ALA A 28 -6.23 -14.57 29.83
C ALA A 28 -5.71 -15.39 28.62
N ARG A 29 -5.71 -14.81 27.41
CA ARG A 29 -4.98 -15.43 26.29
C ARG A 29 -3.48 -15.32 26.51
N ALA A 30 -2.87 -16.47 26.81
CA ALA A 30 -1.44 -16.72 26.73
C ALA A 30 -0.88 -16.41 25.33
N ARG A 31 0.40 -16.04 25.26
CA ARG A 31 1.16 -15.87 24.01
C ARG A 31 0.96 -17.11 23.13
N GLY A 32 0.45 -16.93 21.90
CA GLY A 32 0.43 -17.99 20.86
C GLY A 32 -0.92 -18.34 20.20
N LYS A 33 -2.07 -17.74 20.58
CA LYS A 33 -3.36 -17.98 19.88
C LYS A 33 -3.59 -17.00 18.72
N ARG A 34 -3.91 -17.53 17.53
CA ARG A 34 -4.23 -16.79 16.29
C ARG A 34 -5.33 -15.72 16.51
N ALA A 35 -5.22 -14.61 15.77
CA ALA A 35 -6.19 -13.50 15.75
C ALA A 35 -7.57 -13.88 15.22
N ILE A 36 -7.62 -14.92 14.39
CA ILE A 36 -8.81 -15.52 13.82
C ILE A 36 -8.75 -17.03 14.03
N SER A 37 -9.90 -17.67 14.29
CA SER A 37 -9.91 -19.13 14.44
C SER A 37 -9.64 -19.81 13.09
N GLU A 38 -9.09 -21.03 13.10
CA GLU A 38 -8.87 -21.80 11.87
C GLU A 38 -10.18 -22.04 11.11
N GLY A 39 -11.29 -22.24 11.83
CA GLY A 39 -12.63 -22.34 11.25
C GLY A 39 -13.03 -21.05 10.53
N ASP A 40 -12.91 -19.89 11.20
CA ASP A 40 -13.26 -18.60 10.62
C ASP A 40 -12.37 -18.22 9.42
N MET A 41 -11.09 -18.59 9.47
CA MET A 41 -10.16 -18.46 8.35
C MET A 41 -10.69 -19.18 7.10
N HIS A 42 -11.05 -20.46 7.24
CA HIS A 42 -11.61 -21.24 6.13
C HIS A 42 -12.92 -20.64 5.63
N LEU A 43 -13.82 -20.21 6.53
CA LEU A 43 -15.08 -19.60 6.15
C LEU A 43 -14.92 -18.30 5.36
N ILE A 44 -13.96 -17.45 5.74
CA ILE A 44 -13.63 -16.23 4.98
C ILE A 44 -13.10 -16.61 3.60
N LEU A 45 -12.11 -17.49 3.52
CA LEU A 45 -11.46 -17.85 2.26
C LEU A 45 -12.44 -18.51 1.28
N ASP A 46 -13.21 -19.48 1.76
CA ASP A 46 -14.19 -20.22 0.97
C ASP A 46 -15.28 -19.28 0.45
N LEU A 47 -15.76 -18.35 1.29
CA LEU A 47 -16.75 -17.36 0.87
C LEU A 47 -16.19 -16.40 -0.18
N HIS A 48 -14.95 -15.92 -0.03
CA HIS A 48 -14.29 -15.09 -1.04
C HIS A 48 -14.23 -15.82 -2.39
N ASN A 49 -13.71 -17.05 -2.42
CA ASN A 49 -13.60 -17.82 -3.66
C ASN A 49 -14.97 -18.13 -4.27
N LYS A 50 -15.95 -18.53 -3.46
CA LYS A 50 -17.33 -18.75 -3.93
C LYS A 50 -17.91 -17.50 -4.61
N LEU A 51 -17.79 -16.33 -3.97
CA LEU A 51 -18.32 -15.07 -4.49
C LEU A 51 -17.58 -14.59 -5.74
N ARG A 52 -16.26 -14.78 -5.79
CA ARG A 52 -15.41 -14.49 -6.97
C ARG A 52 -15.80 -15.34 -8.18
N GLY A 53 -16.14 -16.62 -7.98
CA GLY A 53 -16.61 -17.52 -9.03
C GLY A 53 -18.05 -17.27 -9.52
N GLN A 54 -18.79 -16.38 -8.85
CA GLN A 54 -20.21 -16.10 -9.09
C GLN A 54 -20.47 -14.66 -9.57
N VAL A 55 -19.44 -13.90 -9.93
CA VAL A 55 -19.60 -12.51 -10.37
C VAL A 55 -20.39 -12.40 -11.67
N HIS A 56 -21.13 -11.30 -11.79
CA HIS A 56 -21.78 -10.88 -13.03
C HIS A 56 -21.36 -9.46 -13.39
N PRO A 57 -20.90 -9.19 -14.63
CA PRO A 57 -20.73 -10.16 -15.72
C PRO A 57 -19.60 -11.19 -15.44
N PRO A 58 -19.56 -12.34 -16.15
CA PRO A 58 -18.57 -13.39 -15.85
C PRO A 58 -17.13 -12.93 -16.12
N ALA A 59 -16.22 -13.42 -15.29
CA ALA A 59 -14.80 -13.08 -15.32
C ALA A 59 -13.98 -14.16 -16.03
N SER A 60 -13.18 -13.79 -17.02
CA SER A 60 -12.34 -14.74 -17.78
C SER A 60 -10.99 -15.05 -17.11
N ASN A 61 -10.54 -14.24 -16.16
CA ASN A 61 -9.20 -14.30 -15.57
C ASN A 61 -9.18 -14.28 -14.03
N MET A 62 -10.28 -14.66 -13.38
CA MET A 62 -10.40 -14.59 -11.92
C MET A 62 -9.50 -15.62 -11.23
N GLU A 63 -8.47 -15.19 -10.50
CA GLU A 63 -7.54 -16.11 -9.83
C GLU A 63 -8.12 -16.69 -8.54
N TYR A 64 -7.85 -17.97 -8.28
CA TYR A 64 -8.19 -18.59 -7.00
C TYR A 64 -7.38 -17.96 -5.86
N MET A 65 -8.06 -17.56 -4.79
CA MET A 65 -7.46 -16.91 -3.64
C MET A 65 -6.99 -17.95 -2.63
N VAL A 66 -5.79 -17.77 -2.07
CA VAL A 66 -5.23 -18.58 -1.00
C VAL A 66 -5.01 -17.74 0.26
N TRP A 67 -4.97 -18.39 1.42
CA TRP A 67 -4.65 -17.71 2.67
C TRP A 67 -3.16 -17.40 2.77
N ASP A 68 -2.81 -16.22 3.27
CA ASP A 68 -1.45 -15.76 3.48
C ASP A 68 -1.26 -15.33 4.94
N SER A 69 -0.43 -16.08 5.67
CA SER A 69 -0.21 -15.88 7.10
C SER A 69 0.50 -14.57 7.43
N GLU A 70 1.28 -14.00 6.51
CA GLU A 70 1.91 -12.69 6.74
C GLU A 70 0.90 -11.55 6.55
N LEU A 71 -0.04 -11.71 5.62
CA LEU A 71 -1.20 -10.81 5.52
C LEU A 71 -2.10 -10.88 6.76
N GLU A 72 -2.31 -12.08 7.33
CA GLU A 72 -3.05 -12.29 8.59
C GLU A 72 -2.36 -11.59 9.76
N ARG A 73 -1.04 -11.79 9.92
CA ARG A 73 -0.24 -11.16 10.98
C ARG A 73 -0.27 -9.63 10.89
N SER A 74 -0.21 -9.12 9.67
CA SER A 74 -0.34 -7.68 9.38
C SER A 74 -1.73 -7.15 9.73
N ALA A 75 -2.79 -7.91 9.37
CA ALA A 75 -4.17 -7.56 9.70
C ALA A 75 -4.41 -7.58 11.21
N GLU A 76 -3.83 -8.54 11.93
CA GLU A 76 -3.90 -8.67 13.39
C GLU A 76 -3.30 -7.43 14.06
N HIS A 77 -2.09 -7.05 13.66
CA HIS A 77 -1.44 -5.87 14.19
C HIS A 77 -2.31 -4.61 14.02
N TRP A 78 -2.99 -4.49 12.88
CA TRP A 78 -3.89 -3.36 12.62
C TRP A 78 -5.20 -3.43 13.41
N ALA A 79 -5.83 -4.61 13.49
CA ALA A 79 -7.08 -4.83 14.23
C ALA A 79 -6.90 -4.49 15.73
N HIS A 80 -5.72 -4.77 16.29
CA HIS A 80 -5.38 -4.40 17.67
C HIS A 80 -5.32 -2.89 17.94
N THR A 81 -5.15 -2.06 16.91
CA THR A 81 -5.14 -0.61 17.11
C THR A 81 -6.51 -0.04 17.46
N CYS A 82 -7.59 -0.79 17.16
CA CYS A 82 -8.97 -0.35 17.38
C CYS A 82 -9.29 1.02 16.76
N ARG A 83 -8.69 1.31 15.60
CA ARG A 83 -8.92 2.53 14.83
C ARG A 83 -9.77 2.21 13.61
N TRP A 84 -10.90 2.91 13.47
CA TRP A 84 -11.75 2.80 12.28
C TRP A 84 -11.17 3.60 11.11
N GLU A 85 -10.03 3.15 10.62
CA GLU A 85 -9.36 3.68 9.44
C GLU A 85 -8.45 2.62 8.82
N HIS A 86 -8.16 2.75 7.54
CA HIS A 86 -7.21 1.86 6.87
C HIS A 86 -5.79 2.06 7.39
N GLY A 87 -5.03 0.97 7.44
CA GLY A 87 -3.62 1.04 7.72
C GLY A 87 -2.95 -0.30 8.02
N PRO A 88 -1.68 -0.26 8.46
CA PRO A 88 -0.89 0.96 8.62
C PRO A 88 -0.53 1.57 7.26
N SER A 89 -0.49 2.91 7.18
CA SER A 89 -0.44 3.66 5.91
C SER A 89 0.70 3.26 4.97
N HIS A 90 1.81 2.74 5.50
CA HIS A 90 2.97 2.32 4.72
C HIS A 90 2.78 0.98 3.99
N MET A 91 1.79 0.17 4.38
CA MET A 91 1.48 -1.10 3.72
C MET A 91 0.39 -0.96 2.66
N LEU A 92 -0.46 0.06 2.75
CA LEU A 92 -1.63 0.24 1.86
C LEU A 92 -1.30 0.48 0.38
N THR A 93 -0.04 0.73 0.03
CA THR A 93 0.42 0.79 -1.37
C THR A 93 0.82 -0.56 -1.94
N GLN A 94 1.04 -1.56 -1.08
CA GLN A 94 1.51 -2.90 -1.42
C GLN A 94 0.44 -3.97 -1.19
N ILE A 95 -0.60 -3.64 -0.42
CA ILE A 95 -1.72 -4.53 -0.11
C ILE A 95 -3.05 -3.79 -0.26
N GLY A 96 -4.07 -4.51 -0.71
CA GLY A 96 -5.45 -4.08 -0.57
C GLY A 96 -5.91 -4.26 0.87
N GLN A 97 -6.92 -3.52 1.31
CA GLN A 97 -7.49 -3.72 2.64
C GLN A 97 -8.98 -3.41 2.69
N ASN A 98 -9.77 -4.35 3.22
CA ASN A 98 -11.16 -4.13 3.58
C ASN A 98 -11.32 -4.15 5.11
N LEU A 99 -12.18 -3.27 5.60
CA LEU A 99 -12.49 -3.11 7.02
C LEU A 99 -13.98 -3.37 7.27
N GLY A 100 -14.29 -4.06 8.35
CA GLY A 100 -15.65 -4.36 8.77
C GLY A 100 -15.77 -4.17 10.27
N ALA A 101 -16.78 -3.46 10.73
CA ALA A 101 -17.04 -3.32 12.15
C ALA A 101 -18.52 -3.52 12.44
N HIS A 102 -18.83 -4.20 13.53
CA HIS A 102 -20.17 -4.25 14.10
C HIS A 102 -20.09 -4.18 15.62
N TRP A 103 -21.22 -3.91 16.26
CA TRP A 103 -21.34 -3.87 17.72
C TRP A 103 -22.76 -4.33 18.10
N GLY A 104 -22.93 -4.79 19.33
CA GLY A 104 -24.21 -5.34 19.79
C GLY A 104 -24.35 -6.83 19.48
N ARG A 105 -25.17 -7.20 18.50
CA ARG A 105 -25.43 -8.61 18.17
C ARG A 105 -24.19 -9.28 17.58
N ASP A 106 -23.90 -10.48 18.05
CA ASP A 106 -22.82 -11.29 17.50
C ASP A 106 -23.09 -11.64 16.04
N ARG A 107 -22.08 -11.45 15.20
CA ARG A 107 -22.10 -11.81 13.78
C ARG A 107 -20.83 -12.59 13.43
N PRO A 108 -20.92 -13.66 12.61
CA PRO A 108 -19.74 -14.35 12.13
C PRO A 108 -18.92 -13.43 11.19
N PRO A 109 -17.61 -13.66 11.02
CA PRO A 109 -16.77 -12.88 10.10
C PRO A 109 -17.34 -12.79 8.67
N THR A 110 -18.01 -13.86 8.21
CA THR A 110 -18.65 -13.93 6.89
C THR A 110 -19.74 -12.88 6.68
N TYR A 111 -20.33 -12.34 7.76
CA TYR A 111 -21.26 -11.23 7.68
C TYR A 111 -20.64 -9.99 7.01
N HIS A 112 -19.40 -9.65 7.37
CA HIS A 112 -18.70 -8.49 6.80
C HIS A 112 -18.29 -8.75 5.35
N VAL A 113 -17.84 -9.97 5.03
CA VAL A 113 -17.50 -10.38 3.66
C VAL A 113 -18.72 -10.28 2.75
N GLN A 114 -19.88 -10.75 3.21
CA GLN A 114 -21.13 -10.62 2.47
C GLN A 114 -21.55 -9.16 2.33
N ALA A 115 -21.42 -8.34 3.38
CA ALA A 115 -21.73 -6.92 3.32
C ALA A 115 -20.84 -6.16 2.33
N TRP A 116 -19.55 -6.51 2.23
CA TRP A 116 -18.65 -5.98 1.19
C TRP A 116 -19.10 -6.40 -0.20
N TYR A 117 -19.47 -7.67 -0.39
CA TYR A 117 -19.94 -8.17 -1.68
C TYR A 117 -21.26 -7.51 -2.11
N ASP A 118 -22.16 -7.27 -1.16
CA ASP A 118 -23.48 -6.69 -1.40
C ASP A 118 -23.44 -5.28 -2.03
N GLU A 119 -22.29 -4.60 -1.97
CA GLU A 119 -22.05 -3.35 -2.71
C GLU A 119 -22.18 -3.52 -4.23
N VAL A 120 -22.11 -4.76 -4.75
CA VAL A 120 -22.37 -5.09 -6.17
C VAL A 120 -23.71 -4.52 -6.67
N ARG A 121 -24.71 -4.40 -5.79
CA ARG A 121 -26.03 -3.82 -6.13
C ARG A 121 -25.95 -2.36 -6.57
N TYR A 122 -24.88 -1.68 -6.20
CA TYR A 122 -24.63 -0.26 -6.51
C TYR A 122 -23.47 -0.08 -7.51
N TYR A 123 -22.76 -1.14 -7.84
CA TYR A 123 -21.63 -1.10 -8.74
C TYR A 123 -22.08 -1.46 -10.16
N SER A 124 -21.63 -0.69 -11.15
CA SER A 124 -21.80 -1.03 -12.56
C SER A 124 -20.46 -1.37 -13.19
N TYR A 125 -20.35 -2.59 -13.72
CA TYR A 125 -19.13 -3.09 -14.35
C TYR A 125 -18.80 -2.30 -15.64
N PRO A 126 -17.57 -1.78 -15.81
CA PRO A 126 -17.16 -1.11 -17.04
C PRO A 126 -16.73 -2.14 -18.08
N TYR A 127 -17.43 -2.20 -19.21
CA TYR A 127 -17.02 -3.07 -20.31
C TYR A 127 -15.82 -2.47 -21.07
N SER A 128 -15.06 -3.32 -21.77
CA SER A 128 -13.82 -2.93 -22.47
C SER A 128 -14.02 -1.76 -23.44
N GLN A 129 -15.17 -1.68 -24.11
CA GLN A 129 -15.51 -0.59 -25.03
C GLN A 129 -15.69 0.77 -24.35
N GLU A 130 -15.91 0.79 -23.03
CA GLU A 130 -16.05 2.01 -22.24
C GLU A 130 -14.71 2.45 -21.63
N CYS A 131 -13.67 1.62 -21.73
CA CYS A 131 -12.35 1.89 -21.18
C CYS A 131 -11.47 2.58 -22.23
N ASN A 132 -11.47 3.93 -22.25
CA ASN A 132 -10.61 4.72 -23.14
C ASN A 132 -10.27 6.10 -22.54
N PRO A 133 -9.01 6.39 -22.15
CA PRO A 133 -7.90 5.44 -21.91
C PRO A 133 -8.07 4.65 -20.59
N HIS A 134 -9.03 5.05 -19.76
CA HIS A 134 -9.32 4.48 -18.44
C HIS A 134 -10.76 3.97 -18.38
N CYS A 135 -11.01 2.90 -17.62
CA CYS A 135 -12.34 2.41 -17.32
C CYS A 135 -13.08 3.34 -16.35
N PRO A 136 -14.36 3.69 -16.60
CA PRO A 136 -15.13 4.51 -15.68
C PRO A 136 -15.45 3.73 -14.39
N PHE A 137 -15.25 4.36 -13.24
CA PHE A 137 -15.74 3.83 -11.97
C PHE A 137 -17.18 4.32 -11.72
N ARG A 138 -18.14 3.40 -11.73
CA ARG A 138 -19.57 3.71 -11.51
C ARG A 138 -20.08 3.06 -10.23
N CYS A 139 -20.32 3.89 -9.23
CA CYS A 139 -20.90 3.49 -7.96
C CYS A 139 -22.05 4.43 -7.62
N SER A 140 -23.28 3.89 -7.52
CA SER A 140 -24.47 4.66 -7.13
C SER A 140 -24.71 4.64 -5.60
N GLY A 141 -23.91 3.87 -4.87
CA GLY A 141 -24.01 3.68 -3.44
C GLY A 141 -22.95 4.49 -2.67
N PRO A 142 -22.98 4.45 -1.34
CA PRO A 142 -22.02 5.18 -0.52
C PRO A 142 -20.58 4.66 -0.67
N VAL A 143 -20.42 3.35 -0.93
CA VAL A 143 -19.15 2.67 -1.15
C VAL A 143 -19.37 1.48 -2.09
N CYS A 144 -18.43 1.26 -3.02
CA CYS A 144 -18.35 0.04 -3.85
C CYS A 144 -16.94 -0.58 -3.86
N THR A 145 -15.98 0.05 -3.17
CA THR A 145 -14.57 -0.32 -3.23
C THR A 145 -14.26 -1.60 -2.46
N HIS A 146 -15.10 -1.99 -1.50
CA HIS A 146 -14.91 -3.26 -0.81
C HIS A 146 -15.29 -4.43 -1.72
N TYR A 147 -16.40 -4.29 -2.46
CA TYR A 147 -16.78 -5.25 -3.50
C TYR A 147 -15.68 -5.39 -4.55
N THR A 148 -15.23 -4.29 -5.16
CA THR A 148 -14.25 -4.36 -6.26
C THR A 148 -12.91 -4.95 -5.81
N GLN A 149 -12.49 -4.74 -4.55
CA GLN A 149 -11.31 -5.41 -4.00
C GLN A 149 -11.53 -6.91 -3.82
N LEU A 150 -12.68 -7.32 -3.29
CA LEU A 150 -13.03 -8.73 -3.07
C LEU A 150 -13.02 -9.51 -4.41
N VAL A 151 -13.54 -8.89 -5.47
CA VAL A 151 -13.60 -9.49 -6.81
C VAL A 151 -12.44 -9.08 -7.73
N TRP A 152 -11.34 -8.56 -7.20
CA TRP A 152 -10.21 -8.17 -8.03
C TRP A 152 -9.48 -9.41 -8.56
N ALA A 153 -9.45 -9.61 -9.88
CA ALA A 153 -9.00 -10.85 -10.53
C ALA A 153 -7.61 -11.29 -10.07
N THR A 154 -6.65 -10.38 -10.01
CA THR A 154 -5.26 -10.68 -9.68
C THR A 154 -5.00 -10.81 -8.18
N SER A 155 -5.89 -10.31 -7.32
CA SER A 155 -5.75 -10.45 -5.87
C SER A 155 -6.01 -11.90 -5.48
N ASN A 156 -4.94 -12.69 -5.36
CA ASN A 156 -4.98 -14.14 -5.14
C ASN A 156 -4.48 -14.56 -3.75
N ARG A 157 -4.15 -13.61 -2.87
CA ARG A 157 -3.77 -13.85 -1.47
C ARG A 157 -4.61 -13.00 -0.54
N ILE A 158 -5.06 -13.58 0.56
CA ILE A 158 -5.79 -12.87 1.63
C ILE A 158 -5.31 -13.29 3.01
N GLY A 159 -5.27 -12.35 3.95
CA GLY A 159 -5.15 -12.67 5.36
C GLY A 159 -5.94 -11.69 6.20
N CYS A 160 -6.71 -12.21 7.16
CA CYS A 160 -7.61 -11.39 7.97
C CYS A 160 -7.42 -11.63 9.47
N ALA A 161 -7.83 -10.65 10.27
CA ALA A 161 -7.83 -10.74 11.72
C ALA A 161 -9.06 -10.06 12.33
N ILE A 162 -9.48 -10.58 13.47
CA ILE A 162 -10.60 -10.03 14.25
C ILE A 162 -10.08 -9.57 15.59
N ASN A 163 -10.53 -8.40 16.02
CA ASN A 163 -10.28 -7.91 17.36
C ASN A 163 -11.56 -7.30 17.97
N VAL A 164 -11.73 -7.46 19.28
CA VAL A 164 -12.81 -6.81 20.03
C VAL A 164 -12.27 -5.52 20.65
N CYS A 165 -12.87 -4.41 20.28
CA CYS A 165 -12.47 -3.08 20.66
C CYS A 165 -13.46 -2.47 21.64
N TYR A 166 -13.07 -2.32 22.90
CA TYR A 166 -13.95 -1.85 23.97
C TYR A 166 -14.48 -0.43 23.76
N ASN A 167 -13.67 0.47 23.19
CA ASN A 167 -14.04 1.85 22.87
C ASN A 167 -13.48 2.20 21.50
N MET A 168 -14.26 1.98 20.44
CA MET A 168 -13.85 2.26 19.06
C MET A 168 -14.66 3.42 18.49
N ASN A 169 -13.97 4.47 18.03
CA ASN A 169 -14.64 5.58 17.37
C ASN A 169 -14.91 5.23 15.91
N VAL A 170 -16.17 4.93 15.59
CA VAL A 170 -16.66 4.66 14.24
C VAL A 170 -17.49 5.86 13.79
N TRP A 171 -16.95 6.62 12.85
CA TRP A 171 -17.60 7.81 12.26
C TRP A 171 -18.10 8.85 13.27
N GLY A 172 -17.35 9.05 14.36
CA GLY A 172 -17.68 10.04 15.39
C GLY A 172 -18.52 9.49 16.54
N MET A 173 -18.92 8.22 16.49
CA MET A 173 -19.65 7.55 17.56
C MET A 173 -18.74 6.51 18.24
N ILE A 174 -18.74 6.48 19.57
CA ILE A 174 -18.02 5.44 20.32
C ILE A 174 -18.88 4.19 20.36
N TRP A 175 -18.41 3.11 19.74
CA TRP A 175 -19.02 1.80 19.81
C TRP A 175 -18.36 1.02 20.95
N ALA A 176 -19.19 0.61 21.91
CA ALA A 176 -18.76 -0.24 23.01
C ALA A 176 -18.63 -1.69 22.54
N LYS A 177 -17.50 -2.35 22.85
CA LYS A 177 -17.22 -3.74 22.46
C LYS A 177 -17.45 -3.99 20.95
N ALA A 178 -16.93 -3.12 20.09
CA ALA A 178 -17.02 -3.29 18.65
C ALA A 178 -16.16 -4.48 18.19
N VAL A 179 -16.72 -5.37 17.38
CA VAL A 179 -15.98 -6.42 16.67
C VAL A 179 -15.43 -5.82 15.39
N TYR A 180 -14.11 -5.78 15.27
CA TYR A 180 -13.38 -5.18 14.16
C TYR A 180 -12.67 -6.27 13.34
N LEU A 181 -13.08 -6.42 12.07
CA LEU A 181 -12.45 -7.28 11.07
C LEU A 181 -11.58 -6.43 10.14
N VAL A 182 -10.33 -6.87 9.97
CA VAL A 182 -9.40 -6.34 8.97
C VAL A 182 -9.04 -7.49 8.03
N CYS A 183 -9.19 -7.29 6.72
CA CYS A 183 -8.73 -8.23 5.70
C CYS A 183 -7.76 -7.54 4.75
N ASN A 184 -6.57 -8.10 4.59
CA ASN A 184 -5.54 -7.62 3.67
C ASN A 184 -5.47 -8.52 2.43
N TYR A 185 -5.25 -7.91 1.26
CA TYR A 185 -5.23 -8.59 -0.04
C TYR A 185 -3.89 -8.35 -0.74
N SER A 186 -3.37 -9.36 -1.43
CA SER A 186 -2.19 -9.20 -2.28
C SER A 186 -2.35 -9.95 -3.60
N PRO A 187 -1.90 -9.37 -4.74
CA PRO A 187 -1.58 -7.95 -4.94
C PRO A 187 -2.78 -7.03 -4.65
N PRO A 188 -2.58 -5.71 -4.45
CA PRO A 188 -3.69 -4.78 -4.21
C PRO A 188 -4.58 -4.66 -5.44
N GLY A 189 -5.88 -4.50 -5.19
CA GLY A 189 -6.86 -4.20 -6.22
C GLY A 189 -7.18 -2.70 -6.29
N ASN A 190 -8.35 -2.40 -6.87
CA ASN A 190 -8.91 -1.04 -6.97
C ASN A 190 -8.00 -0.03 -7.68
N TRP A 191 -7.24 -0.49 -8.67
CA TRP A 191 -6.46 0.39 -9.52
C TRP A 191 -7.38 1.34 -10.29
N TRP A 192 -7.15 2.64 -10.14
CA TRP A 192 -7.99 3.65 -10.78
C TRP A 192 -7.90 3.51 -12.30
N GLY A 193 -9.05 3.55 -12.97
CA GLY A 193 -9.11 3.37 -14.41
C GLY A 193 -9.02 1.93 -14.91
N HIS A 194 -9.06 0.94 -14.01
CA HIS A 194 -9.07 -0.48 -14.37
C HIS A 194 -10.35 -1.16 -13.89
N ALA A 195 -10.87 -2.07 -14.72
CA ALA A 195 -11.94 -2.99 -14.32
C ALA A 195 -11.40 -4.03 -13.30
N PRO A 196 -12.23 -4.51 -12.37
CA PRO A 196 -11.78 -5.47 -11.35
C PRO A 196 -11.37 -6.82 -11.92
N TYR A 197 -11.90 -7.21 -13.08
CA TYR A 197 -11.56 -8.42 -13.81
C TYR A 197 -11.77 -8.20 -15.30
N LYS A 198 -11.37 -9.17 -16.13
CA LYS A 198 -11.67 -9.17 -17.56
C LYS A 198 -13.00 -9.86 -17.80
N TYR A 199 -13.87 -9.23 -18.58
CA TYR A 199 -15.11 -9.85 -19.04
C TYR A 199 -14.81 -11.01 -20.00
N GLY A 200 -15.52 -12.12 -19.84
CA GLY A 200 -15.49 -13.23 -20.79
C GLY A 200 -15.93 -14.56 -20.18
N ALA A 201 -15.82 -15.64 -20.97
CA ALA A 201 -16.11 -16.97 -20.48
C ALA A 201 -15.18 -17.32 -19.31
N PRO A 202 -15.68 -17.90 -18.21
CA PRO A 202 -14.84 -18.29 -17.08
C PRO A 202 -13.61 -19.07 -17.49
N CYS A 203 -12.47 -18.73 -16.88
CA CYS A 203 -11.16 -19.33 -17.12
C CYS A 203 -10.56 -19.18 -18.54
N SER A 204 -11.24 -18.49 -19.48
CA SER A 204 -10.74 -18.34 -20.86
C SER A 204 -9.51 -17.44 -21.01
N ALA A 205 -9.16 -16.66 -19.98
CA ALA A 205 -8.01 -15.77 -19.96
C ALA A 205 -7.16 -15.93 -18.69
N CYS A 206 -7.11 -17.15 -18.14
CA CYS A 206 -6.25 -17.44 -16.99
C CYS A 206 -4.76 -17.22 -17.31
N PRO A 207 -3.98 -16.69 -16.36
CA PRO A 207 -2.53 -16.60 -16.53
C PRO A 207 -1.89 -17.97 -16.79
N ALA A 208 -0.83 -17.99 -17.60
CA ALA A 208 -0.12 -19.22 -17.97
C ALA A 208 0.40 -20.03 -16.77
N SER A 209 0.64 -19.37 -15.62
CA SER A 209 1.05 -19.99 -14.36
C SER A 209 0.08 -21.07 -13.86
N TYR A 210 -1.20 -20.99 -14.25
CA TYR A 210 -2.25 -21.95 -13.88
C TYR A 210 -2.36 -23.14 -14.84
N ALA A 211 -1.56 -23.18 -15.91
CA ALA A 211 -1.52 -24.30 -16.88
C ALA A 211 -2.91 -24.70 -17.44
N GLY A 212 -3.80 -23.73 -17.61
CA GLY A 212 -5.16 -23.96 -18.12
C GLY A 212 -6.14 -24.57 -17.11
N GLY A 213 -5.75 -24.74 -15.85
CA GLY A 213 -6.65 -25.28 -14.84
C GLY A 213 -7.76 -24.30 -14.42
N CYS A 214 -8.94 -24.86 -14.22
CA CYS A 214 -10.16 -24.12 -13.90
C CYS A 214 -10.96 -24.90 -12.87
N ARG A 215 -11.36 -24.25 -11.78
CA ARG A 215 -12.22 -24.84 -10.75
C ARG A 215 -13.21 -23.80 -10.27
N ASP A 216 -14.50 -24.13 -10.29
CA ASP A 216 -15.57 -23.24 -9.82
C ASP A 216 -15.50 -21.82 -10.43
N ASN A 217 -15.21 -21.74 -11.74
CA ASN A 217 -15.01 -20.49 -12.50
C ASN A 217 -13.77 -19.67 -12.12
N LEU A 218 -12.81 -20.25 -11.39
CA LEU A 218 -11.56 -19.60 -10.99
C LEU A 218 -10.35 -20.27 -11.64
N CYS A 219 -9.33 -19.47 -11.98
CA CYS A 219 -8.03 -19.95 -12.41
C CYS A 219 -7.36 -20.70 -11.26
N TYR A 220 -7.18 -22.00 -11.44
CA TYR A 220 -6.75 -22.91 -10.39
C TYR A 220 -5.70 -23.88 -10.93
N LYS A 221 -4.69 -24.22 -10.13
CA LYS A 221 -3.64 -25.15 -10.53
C LYS A 221 -3.76 -26.44 -9.71
N ASP A 222 -4.18 -27.54 -10.34
CA ASP A 222 -4.19 -28.84 -9.69
C ASP A 222 -2.76 -29.32 -9.40
N GLY A 223 -2.48 -29.72 -8.15
CA GLY A 223 -1.19 -30.32 -7.73
C GLY A 223 -0.28 -29.45 -6.86
N GLY A 224 -0.70 -28.24 -6.45
CA GLY A 224 0.02 -27.47 -5.42
C GLY A 224 -0.31 -27.96 -4.01
N VAL A 225 0.36 -29.01 -3.54
CA VAL A 225 0.31 -29.38 -2.12
C VAL A 225 0.79 -28.19 -1.29
N ASP A 226 -0.04 -27.73 -0.36
CA ASP A 226 0.29 -26.75 0.67
C ASP A 226 1.61 -27.14 1.35
N ARG A 227 2.72 -26.51 0.97
CA ARG A 227 3.86 -26.39 1.86
C ARG A 227 3.46 -25.41 2.95
N ARG A 228 2.74 -25.91 3.96
CA ARG A 228 2.76 -25.31 5.29
C ARG A 228 4.24 -25.20 5.69
N PRO A 229 4.79 -24.02 6.05
CA PRO A 229 5.94 -24.00 6.94
C PRO A 229 5.52 -24.76 8.20
N ALA A 230 6.30 -25.77 8.59
CA ALA A 230 6.08 -26.46 9.86
C ALA A 230 6.08 -25.41 11.00
N PRO A 231 5.22 -25.56 12.02
CA PRO A 231 5.37 -24.77 13.24
C PRO A 231 6.79 -25.02 13.79
N GLU A 232 7.54 -23.95 14.06
CA GLU A 232 8.72 -24.04 14.91
C GLU A 232 8.28 -24.61 16.27
N LEU A 233 8.63 -25.87 16.52
CA LEU A 233 8.56 -26.47 17.85
C LEU A 233 9.78 -25.99 18.64
N GLU A 234 9.50 -25.55 19.85
CA GLU A 234 10.47 -25.10 20.85
C GLU A 234 11.62 -26.11 21.03
N GLU A 235 12.83 -25.57 21.19
CA GLU A 235 14.04 -26.30 21.57
C GLU A 235 13.76 -27.26 22.74
N THR A 236 13.98 -28.55 22.52
CA THR A 236 14.32 -29.47 23.61
C THR A 236 15.46 -30.39 23.18
N ASN A 237 16.52 -30.38 23.99
CA ASN A 237 17.75 -31.16 23.85
C ASN A 237 17.48 -32.67 23.70
N TYR A 238 17.94 -33.28 22.60
CA TYR A 238 18.23 -34.71 22.54
C TYR A 238 19.45 -34.99 21.66
N ILE A 239 20.28 -35.92 22.13
CA ILE A 239 21.62 -36.30 21.66
C ILE A 239 21.53 -37.19 20.41
N GLU A 240 22.39 -36.93 19.41
CA GLU A 240 22.50 -37.69 18.15
C GLU A 240 23.03 -39.12 18.35
N PRO A 241 22.51 -40.12 17.59
CA PRO A 241 23.23 -41.35 17.27
C PRO A 241 23.84 -41.30 15.86
N GLU A 242 25.02 -41.90 15.70
CA GLU A 242 25.87 -41.91 14.50
C GLU A 242 25.23 -42.47 13.21
N PRO A 243 25.75 -42.09 12.02
CA PRO A 243 25.24 -42.56 10.73
C PRO A 243 25.94 -43.82 10.22
N ASP A 244 25.15 -44.76 9.69
CA ASP A 244 25.59 -45.93 8.92
C ASP A 244 25.29 -45.76 7.40
N PRO A 245 25.93 -46.53 6.50
CA PRO A 245 26.66 -45.96 5.37
C PRO A 245 25.88 -45.75 4.06
N VAL A 246 26.42 -44.79 3.29
CA VAL A 246 26.04 -44.34 1.95
C VAL A 246 26.11 -45.49 0.93
N ARG A 247 25.10 -45.57 0.04
CA ARG A 247 25.12 -46.43 -1.15
C ARG A 247 25.06 -45.59 -2.42
N ASP A 248 26.01 -45.86 -3.30
CA ASP A 248 26.36 -45.12 -4.52
C ASP A 248 25.23 -44.96 -5.54
N ARG A 249 25.15 -43.77 -6.15
CA ARG A 249 24.63 -43.58 -7.52
C ARG A 249 25.46 -42.55 -8.29
N GLU A 250 25.89 -42.96 -9.47
CA GLU A 250 26.77 -42.27 -10.43
C GLU A 250 26.20 -40.92 -10.97
N PRO A 251 27.07 -40.01 -11.46
CA PRO A 251 26.68 -38.71 -12.01
C PRO A 251 26.43 -38.74 -13.54
N GLN A 252 25.36 -38.07 -13.99
CA GLN A 252 25.14 -37.73 -15.41
C GLN A 252 25.55 -36.26 -15.72
N PRO A 253 25.94 -35.95 -16.98
CA PRO A 253 26.83 -34.84 -17.30
C PRO A 253 26.15 -33.48 -17.51
N ARG A 254 26.93 -32.44 -17.19
CA ARG A 254 26.66 -30.99 -17.28
C ARG A 254 26.45 -30.54 -18.73
N ALA A 255 25.29 -29.95 -19.04
CA ALA A 255 25.09 -29.20 -20.27
C ALA A 255 25.62 -27.76 -20.12
N GLN A 256 26.37 -27.31 -21.12
CA GLN A 256 27.05 -26.01 -21.19
C GLN A 256 26.08 -24.90 -21.59
N THR A 257 26.25 -23.72 -20.99
CA THR A 257 25.59 -22.46 -21.35
C THR A 257 26.24 -21.81 -22.58
N PRO A 258 25.50 -21.22 -23.53
CA PRO A 258 26.09 -20.43 -24.61
C PRO A 258 26.38 -18.99 -24.16
N ASN A 259 27.58 -18.49 -24.51
CA ASN A 259 27.98 -17.09 -24.41
C ASN A 259 27.26 -16.20 -25.45
N PRO A 260 26.90 -14.94 -25.12
CA PRO A 260 26.47 -13.96 -26.12
C PRO A 260 27.66 -13.17 -26.70
N SER A 261 27.61 -12.91 -28.00
CA SER A 261 28.52 -12.02 -28.77
C SER A 261 27.90 -10.60 -28.90
N PRO A 262 28.70 -9.53 -29.09
CA PRO A 262 28.32 -8.15 -28.75
C PRO A 262 27.94 -7.24 -29.95
N ASN A 263 27.40 -6.07 -29.57
CA ASN A 263 27.00 -4.88 -30.35
C ASN A 263 25.61 -4.95 -31.01
N GLU A 264 24.72 -3.96 -30.87
CA GLU A 264 24.94 -2.50 -30.81
C GLU A 264 24.07 -1.77 -29.77
N ASN A 265 24.67 -0.76 -29.14
CA ASN A 265 24.01 0.27 -28.33
C ASN A 265 23.24 1.26 -29.22
N LEU A 266 22.18 1.87 -28.68
CA LEU A 266 22.07 3.34 -28.49
C LEU A 266 20.68 3.69 -27.93
N GLU A 267 20.61 3.84 -26.60
CA GLU A 267 19.72 4.70 -25.78
C GLU A 267 19.57 4.07 -24.40
N ARG A 268 20.51 4.35 -23.50
CA ARG A 268 20.37 3.98 -22.08
C ARG A 268 20.65 5.18 -21.19
N ASN A 269 19.76 6.17 -21.29
CA ASN A 269 19.59 7.22 -20.30
C ASN A 269 18.44 6.89 -19.32
N GLN A 270 18.27 5.62 -18.95
CA GLN A 270 17.20 5.26 -18.01
C GLN A 270 17.70 5.32 -16.57
N VAL A 271 17.21 6.33 -15.84
CA VAL A 271 17.04 6.26 -14.38
C VAL A 271 16.20 5.02 -14.09
N VAL A 272 16.72 4.09 -13.29
CA VAL A 272 16.12 2.76 -13.09
C VAL A 272 14.94 2.81 -12.12
N SER A 273 14.93 3.79 -11.21
CA SER A 273 13.85 3.99 -10.23
C SER A 273 12.91 5.11 -10.66
N THR A 274 11.62 4.81 -10.77
CA THR A 274 10.55 5.79 -11.04
C THR A 274 9.77 6.19 -9.78
N GLU A 275 10.23 5.78 -8.59
CA GLU A 275 9.55 6.12 -7.33
C GLU A 275 9.72 7.62 -7.02
N GLN A 276 8.65 8.40 -7.14
CA GLN A 276 8.61 9.82 -6.78
C GLN A 276 8.14 10.02 -5.33
N MET A 277 8.64 11.07 -4.67
CA MET A 277 8.13 11.51 -3.36
C MET A 277 6.87 12.37 -3.50
N SER A 278 6.72 13.06 -4.64
CA SER A 278 5.55 13.87 -4.95
C SER A 278 4.33 13.01 -5.22
N GLN A 279 3.16 13.49 -4.78
CA GLN A 279 1.88 12.96 -5.22
C GLN A 279 1.39 13.75 -6.41
N GLN A 280 1.26 13.07 -7.55
CA GLN A 280 0.55 13.61 -8.69
C GLN A 280 -0.93 13.75 -8.34
N VAL A 281 -1.46 14.95 -8.51
CA VAL A 281 -2.84 15.28 -8.17
C VAL A 281 -3.53 15.97 -9.35
N ASN A 282 -4.83 16.16 -9.26
CA ASN A 282 -5.56 17.00 -10.21
C ASN A 282 -5.91 18.35 -9.56
N CYS A 283 -6.38 19.31 -10.37
CA CYS A 283 -6.68 20.67 -9.93
C CYS A 283 -7.79 20.76 -8.86
N GLU A 284 -8.63 19.74 -8.71
CA GLU A 284 -9.72 19.71 -7.73
C GLU A 284 -9.35 18.97 -6.43
N THR A 285 -8.17 18.34 -6.40
CA THR A 285 -7.76 17.48 -5.29
C THR A 285 -7.65 18.27 -4.00
N LYS A 286 -8.50 17.94 -3.02
CA LYS A 286 -8.48 18.56 -1.70
C LYS A 286 -7.44 17.89 -0.81
N LEU A 287 -6.86 18.64 0.12
CA LEU A 287 -5.91 18.06 1.07
C LEU A 287 -6.53 16.97 1.96
N ARG A 288 -7.84 17.04 2.22
CA ARG A 288 -8.57 15.98 2.95
C ARG A 288 -8.77 14.72 2.11
N ASP A 289 -8.88 14.88 0.79
CA ASP A 289 -9.21 13.80 -0.14
C ASP A 289 -7.99 12.90 -0.39
N GLN A 290 -6.77 13.43 -0.14
CA GLN A 290 -5.54 12.65 -0.23
C GLN A 290 -4.75 12.59 1.09
N CYS A 291 -4.41 11.34 1.44
CA CYS A 291 -3.27 10.88 2.23
C CYS A 291 -3.24 11.20 3.75
N LYS A 292 -3.00 10.18 4.58
CA LYS A 292 -2.89 10.25 6.05
C LYS A 292 -1.46 9.90 6.49
N GLY A 293 -0.58 10.90 6.62
CA GLY A 293 0.80 10.70 7.08
C GLY A 293 1.74 11.87 6.78
N THR A 294 2.99 11.81 7.25
CA THR A 294 4.01 12.86 7.03
C THR A 294 4.67 12.80 5.66
N THR A 295 4.55 11.68 4.94
CA THR A 295 5.09 11.48 3.59
C THR A 295 4.22 12.10 2.50
N CYS A 296 3.08 12.67 2.89
CA CYS A 296 2.02 13.08 2.00
C CYS A 296 1.96 14.58 1.71
N ASN A 297 3.10 15.23 1.80
CA ASN A 297 3.14 16.67 1.92
C ASN A 297 3.79 17.31 0.70
N ARG A 298 4.40 16.55 -0.22
CA ARG A 298 4.83 17.09 -1.51
C ARG A 298 3.81 16.70 -2.57
N TYR A 299 3.31 17.69 -3.30
CA TYR A 299 2.33 17.52 -4.36
C TYR A 299 2.88 18.05 -5.67
N GLU A 300 2.46 17.43 -6.75
CA GLU A 300 2.74 17.85 -8.12
C GLU A 300 1.43 18.16 -8.80
N CYS A 301 1.26 19.44 -9.11
CA CYS A 301 0.07 19.98 -9.74
C CYS A 301 0.25 20.02 -11.26
N PRO A 302 -0.76 19.61 -12.03
CA PRO A 302 -0.72 19.71 -13.47
C PRO A 302 -0.90 21.18 -13.89
N PRO A 303 -0.55 21.52 -15.14
CA PRO A 303 -0.87 22.82 -15.72
C PRO A 303 -2.39 23.00 -15.89
N GLY A 304 -2.84 24.24 -16.07
CA GLY A 304 -4.22 24.60 -16.40
C GLY A 304 -5.18 24.68 -15.20
N CYS A 305 -4.66 24.68 -13.97
CA CYS A 305 -5.51 24.73 -12.78
C CYS A 305 -6.17 26.10 -12.53
N LEU A 306 -5.88 27.15 -13.30
CA LEU A 306 -6.64 28.41 -13.24
C LEU A 306 -8.05 28.30 -13.83
N ASP A 307 -8.26 27.43 -14.81
CA ASP A 307 -9.56 27.27 -15.47
C ASP A 307 -10.54 26.45 -14.60
N GLY A 308 -9.99 25.59 -13.73
CA GLY A 308 -10.73 24.77 -12.78
C GLY A 308 -9.97 24.59 -11.46
N PRO A 309 -9.81 25.63 -10.63
CA PRO A 309 -8.93 25.60 -9.45
C PRO A 309 -9.44 24.75 -8.30
N GLY A 310 -10.64 24.17 -8.44
CA GLY A 310 -11.38 23.58 -7.33
C GLY A 310 -11.72 24.61 -6.26
N LYS A 311 -12.30 24.13 -5.16
CA LYS A 311 -12.72 24.99 -4.05
C LYS A 311 -11.49 25.48 -3.29
N VAL A 312 -11.32 26.80 -3.09
CA VAL A 312 -10.26 27.36 -2.24
C VAL A 312 -10.88 28.15 -1.09
N VAL A 313 -10.63 27.76 0.16
CA VAL A 313 -11.19 28.40 1.36
C VAL A 313 -10.06 28.94 2.22
N GLY A 314 -9.96 30.26 2.34
CA GLY A 314 -8.93 30.94 3.14
C GLY A 314 -7.80 31.58 2.34
N THR A 315 -6.93 32.27 3.07
CA THR A 315 -5.81 33.06 2.54
C THR A 315 -4.61 32.92 3.47
N GLY A 316 -3.47 32.49 2.93
CA GLY A 316 -2.25 32.14 3.70
C GLY A 316 -2.39 30.84 4.49
N TYR A 317 -3.57 30.61 5.08
CA TYR A 317 -3.99 29.36 5.69
C TYR A 317 -5.27 28.91 5.01
N TYR A 318 -5.29 27.66 4.54
CA TYR A 318 -6.38 27.10 3.75
C TYR A 318 -7.09 26.00 4.54
N ASP A 319 -8.40 25.91 4.43
CA ASP A 319 -9.19 24.81 5.01
C ASP A 319 -8.77 23.49 4.35
N MET A 320 -8.67 22.38 5.08
CA MET A 320 -8.34 21.06 4.50
C MET A 320 -9.26 20.60 3.35
N GLN A 321 -10.46 21.16 3.22
CA GLN A 321 -11.35 20.94 2.07
C GLN A 321 -11.01 21.81 0.85
N SER A 322 -9.92 22.57 0.89
CA SER A 322 -9.46 23.37 -0.24
C SER A 322 -8.63 22.52 -1.20
N SER A 323 -8.75 22.81 -2.49
CA SER A 323 -7.84 22.31 -3.52
C SER A 323 -6.41 22.68 -3.18
N VAL A 324 -5.51 21.70 -3.25
CA VAL A 324 -4.08 21.88 -3.01
C VAL A 324 -3.47 22.76 -4.10
N CYS A 325 -3.78 22.47 -5.38
CA CYS A 325 -3.27 23.22 -6.52
C CYS A 325 -3.87 24.63 -6.59
N GLY A 326 -5.18 24.76 -6.33
CA GLY A 326 -5.82 26.07 -6.24
C GLY A 326 -5.26 26.91 -5.10
N ALA A 327 -4.97 26.31 -3.93
CA ALA A 327 -4.29 27.02 -2.84
C ALA A 327 -2.84 27.41 -3.21
N GLY A 328 -2.14 26.53 -3.95
CA GLY A 328 -0.81 26.78 -4.52
C GLY A 328 -0.80 28.02 -5.41
N ILE A 329 -1.66 28.06 -6.42
CA ILE A 329 -1.80 29.21 -7.32
C ILE A 329 -2.23 30.45 -6.54
N HIS A 330 -3.29 30.37 -5.72
CA HIS A 330 -3.76 31.51 -4.93
C HIS A 330 -2.68 32.10 -4.01
N SER A 331 -1.77 31.26 -3.48
CA SER A 331 -0.64 31.73 -2.68
C SER A 331 0.53 32.28 -3.51
N GLY A 332 0.62 31.91 -4.79
CA GLY A 332 1.73 32.24 -5.69
C GLY A 332 2.92 31.30 -5.53
N VAL A 333 2.72 30.13 -4.92
CA VAL A 333 3.74 29.09 -4.78
C VAL A 333 3.99 28.38 -6.12
N ILE A 334 2.94 28.23 -6.91
CA ILE A 334 2.96 27.74 -8.30
C ILE A 334 2.11 28.69 -9.16
N ASP A 335 2.29 28.62 -10.48
CA ASP A 335 1.49 29.36 -11.46
C ASP A 335 0.59 28.39 -12.27
N ASN A 336 0.09 28.83 -13.43
CA ASN A 336 -0.77 27.98 -14.26
C ASN A 336 -0.03 26.84 -14.96
N ASP A 337 1.31 26.87 -14.99
CA ASP A 337 2.09 25.79 -15.58
C ASP A 337 2.18 24.59 -14.60
N GLY A 338 1.70 24.78 -13.37
CA GLY A 338 1.64 23.77 -12.34
C GLY A 338 2.97 23.63 -11.61
N GLY A 339 3.38 22.40 -11.32
CA GLY A 339 4.63 22.09 -10.66
C GLY A 339 4.49 21.69 -9.19
N TRP A 340 5.61 21.73 -8.46
CA TRP A 340 5.72 21.13 -7.14
C TRP A 340 5.50 22.12 -6.01
N LEU A 341 4.76 21.68 -5.00
CA LEU A 341 4.57 22.43 -3.76
C LEU A 341 4.58 21.53 -2.54
N ASP A 342 5.09 22.05 -1.44
CA ASP A 342 5.03 21.41 -0.13
C ASP A 342 3.81 21.92 0.65
N VAL A 343 3.16 21.02 1.36
CA VAL A 343 1.98 21.25 2.18
C VAL A 343 2.33 20.94 3.62
N THR A 344 2.12 21.92 4.50
CA THR A 344 2.21 21.70 5.94
C THR A 344 0.81 21.70 6.54
N ARG A 345 0.39 20.56 7.09
CA ARG A 345 -0.84 20.46 7.89
C ARG A 345 -0.68 21.23 9.18
N LEU A 346 -1.68 22.03 9.50
CA LEU A 346 -1.74 22.87 10.68
C LEU A 346 -2.97 22.51 11.51
N GLY A 347 -3.00 22.98 12.76
CA GLY A 347 -4.12 22.76 13.66
C GLY A 347 -5.41 23.45 13.22
N ARG A 348 -6.39 23.43 14.12
CA ARG A 348 -7.67 24.12 13.91
C ARG A 348 -7.44 25.63 13.85
N LYS A 349 -8.00 26.27 12.81
CA LYS A 349 -8.11 27.71 12.71
C LYS A 349 -9.57 28.11 12.89
N GLN A 350 -9.82 29.18 13.64
CA GLN A 350 -11.18 29.62 13.97
C GLN A 350 -11.93 30.22 12.78
N GLN A 351 -11.21 30.97 11.94
CA GLN A 351 -11.76 31.66 10.79
C GLN A 351 -10.78 31.68 9.62
N PHE A 352 -11.33 31.79 8.41
CA PHE A 352 -10.60 31.85 7.15
C PHE A 352 -11.03 33.10 6.38
N ASN A 353 -10.06 33.95 6.04
CA ASN A 353 -10.29 35.19 5.31
C ASN A 353 -10.38 34.93 3.81
N LYS A 354 -11.34 35.57 3.14
CA LYS A 354 -11.42 35.59 1.67
C LYS A 354 -10.47 36.63 1.08
N SER A 355 -9.91 36.33 -0.09
CA SER A 355 -9.19 37.28 -0.93
C SER A 355 -9.24 36.86 -2.39
N TYR A 356 -8.87 37.77 -3.29
CA TYR A 356 -8.58 37.47 -4.68
C TYR A 356 -7.06 37.59 -4.88
N LYS A 357 -6.40 36.52 -5.29
CA LYS A 357 -4.95 36.50 -5.55
C LYS A 357 -4.64 35.55 -6.70
N ASN A 358 -3.71 35.96 -7.57
CA ASN A 358 -3.19 35.16 -8.68
C ASN A 358 -4.28 34.46 -9.50
N GLY A 359 -5.34 35.21 -9.86
CA GLY A 359 -6.44 34.68 -10.66
C GLY A 359 -7.47 33.83 -9.91
N ILE A 360 -7.29 33.58 -8.61
CA ILE A 360 -8.21 32.75 -7.81
C ILE A 360 -8.94 33.60 -6.76
N GLN A 361 -10.26 33.43 -6.71
CA GLN A 361 -11.11 33.96 -5.64
C GLN A 361 -11.28 32.92 -4.53
N SER A 362 -10.72 33.18 -3.35
CA SER A 362 -10.92 32.31 -2.19
C SER A 362 -12.23 32.62 -1.45
N ILE A 363 -12.74 31.62 -0.74
CA ILE A 363 -13.97 31.66 0.05
C ILE A 363 -13.62 31.93 1.51
N GLY A 364 -14.40 32.80 2.15
CA GLY A 364 -14.29 33.08 3.58
C GLY A 364 -15.12 32.08 4.39
N LYS A 365 -14.64 31.71 5.58
CA LYS A 365 -15.35 30.78 6.46
C LYS A 365 -15.22 31.20 7.92
N ASN A 366 -16.34 31.52 8.56
CA ASN A 366 -16.41 31.89 9.98
C ASN A 366 -16.78 30.68 10.86
N ARG A 367 -16.09 29.56 10.66
CA ARG A 367 -16.28 28.33 11.43
C ARG A 367 -14.94 27.61 11.57
N SER A 368 -14.69 27.09 12.77
CA SER A 368 -13.44 26.40 13.05
C SER A 368 -13.27 25.13 12.19
N ALA A 369 -12.10 24.99 11.57
CA ALA A 369 -11.74 23.82 10.78
C ALA A 369 -10.21 23.61 10.80
N ASN A 370 -9.78 22.38 10.50
CA ASN A 370 -8.37 22.09 10.33
C ASN A 370 -7.83 22.83 9.10
N SER A 371 -6.58 23.28 9.20
CA SER A 371 -5.98 24.14 8.19
C SER A 371 -4.68 23.57 7.64
N PHE A 372 -4.22 24.12 6.53
CA PHE A 372 -2.89 23.86 5.99
C PHE A 372 -2.30 25.13 5.37
N LYS A 373 -0.98 25.12 5.17
CA LYS A 373 -0.27 26.09 4.35
C LYS A 373 0.45 25.39 3.22
N VAL A 374 0.67 26.12 2.14
CA VAL A 374 1.45 25.69 0.97
C VAL A 374 2.74 26.51 0.92
N GLU A 375 3.83 25.87 0.51
CA GLU A 375 5.17 26.45 0.44
C GLU A 375 5.89 25.95 -0.81
N THR A 376 6.76 26.78 -1.40
CA THR A 376 7.63 26.39 -2.52
C THR A 376 8.59 25.30 -2.08
N VAL A 377 8.87 24.34 -2.95
CA VAL A 377 9.90 23.33 -2.70
C VAL A 377 11.29 23.96 -2.87
N PRO A 378 12.07 24.19 -1.80
CA PRO A 378 13.39 24.78 -1.95
C PRO A 378 14.33 23.74 -2.58
N VAL A 379 15.18 24.21 -3.50
CA VAL A 379 16.23 23.39 -4.11
C VAL A 379 17.58 23.73 -3.49
N LYS A 380 18.36 22.72 -3.10
CA LYS A 380 19.71 22.90 -2.53
C LYS A 380 20.71 21.95 -3.20
N ALA A 381 21.82 22.51 -3.70
CA ALA A 381 22.94 21.72 -4.15
C ALA A 381 23.71 21.17 -2.94
N VAL A 382 24.10 19.90 -3.03
CA VAL A 382 24.87 19.21 -1.99
C VAL A 382 26.19 18.69 -2.54
N THR A 383 27.11 18.31 -1.66
CA THR A 383 28.37 17.64 -2.07
C THR A 383 28.22 16.12 -1.99
N CYS A 384 29.13 15.38 -2.63
CA CYS A 384 29.12 13.91 -2.57
C CYS A 384 29.26 13.35 -1.15
N ASP A 385 29.82 14.12 -0.21
CA ASP A 385 29.98 13.76 1.19
C ASP A 385 28.82 14.21 2.09
N THR A 386 27.79 14.82 1.52
CA THR A 386 26.64 15.28 2.30
C THR A 386 25.81 14.08 2.77
N THR A 387 25.51 14.03 4.07
CA THR A 387 24.69 13.00 4.72
C THR A 387 23.41 13.58 5.28
N VAL A 388 22.38 12.76 5.48
CA VAL A 388 21.10 13.22 6.04
C VAL A 388 21.26 13.68 7.49
N ALA A 389 22.12 13.01 8.27
CA ALA A 389 22.40 13.39 9.65
C ALA A 389 22.90 14.84 9.78
N LEU A 390 23.72 15.31 8.82
CA LEU A 390 24.25 16.67 8.83
C LEU A 390 23.28 17.68 8.20
N PHE A 391 22.71 17.33 7.05
CA PHE A 391 21.99 18.31 6.22
C PHE A 391 20.53 18.48 6.65
N CYS A 392 19.82 17.38 6.89
CA CYS A 392 18.39 17.39 7.15
C CYS A 392 18.02 16.26 8.11
N PRO A 393 18.47 16.35 9.38
CA PRO A 393 18.27 15.29 10.35
C PRO A 393 16.78 15.09 10.65
N PHE A 394 16.39 13.84 10.82
CA PHE A 394 15.02 13.50 11.20
C PHE A 394 14.65 14.11 12.57
N LYS A 395 13.60 14.92 12.59
CA LYS A 395 13.01 15.53 13.81
C LYS A 395 11.51 15.21 13.86
N LYS A 396 10.93 15.18 15.07
CA LYS A 396 9.47 15.06 15.28
C LYS A 396 8.91 16.44 15.69
N PRO A 397 7.82 16.93 15.06
CA PRO A 397 7.13 16.39 13.89
C PRO A 397 8.03 16.42 12.63
N VAL A 398 7.82 15.46 11.72
CA VAL A 398 8.67 15.28 10.53
C VAL A 398 8.62 16.54 9.66
N ARG A 399 9.80 17.08 9.37
CA ARG A 399 10.00 18.20 8.44
C ARG A 399 10.54 17.66 7.12
N HIS A 400 10.19 18.32 6.03
CA HIS A 400 10.68 17.96 4.70
C HIS A 400 12.09 18.43 4.49
N CYS A 401 12.86 17.62 3.76
CA CYS A 401 14.10 18.11 3.21
C CYS A 401 13.81 18.92 1.95
N PRO A 402 14.63 19.96 1.69
CA PRO A 402 14.72 20.54 0.36
C PRO A 402 14.91 19.46 -0.71
N ARG A 403 14.44 19.74 -1.93
CA ARG A 403 14.88 18.98 -3.10
C ARG A 403 16.38 19.18 -3.27
N LEU A 404 17.10 18.10 -3.49
CA LEU A 404 18.56 18.15 -3.55
C LEU A 404 19.04 18.02 -4.97
N TYR A 405 20.16 18.67 -5.27
CA TYR A 405 20.91 18.45 -6.50
C TYR A 405 22.27 17.82 -6.15
N CYS A 406 22.50 16.62 -6.64
CA CYS A 406 23.76 15.90 -6.50
C CYS A 406 24.68 16.16 -7.70
N PRO A 407 25.97 16.45 -7.46
CA PRO A 407 26.95 16.60 -8.52
C PRO A 407 27.29 15.23 -9.14
N ARG A 408 27.91 15.28 -10.32
CA ARG A 408 28.44 14.10 -11.00
C ARG A 408 29.64 13.47 -10.26
N ASN A 409 29.91 12.21 -10.58
CA ASN A 409 31.08 11.43 -10.17
C ASN A 409 31.24 11.16 -8.67
N CYS A 410 30.14 11.17 -7.91
CA CYS A 410 30.17 10.89 -6.47
C CYS A 410 30.64 9.49 -6.07
N MET A 411 30.78 8.56 -7.02
CA MET A 411 31.42 7.26 -6.76
C MET A 411 32.95 7.33 -6.57
N ARG A 412 33.62 8.34 -7.16
CA ARG A 412 35.07 8.53 -7.03
C ARG A 412 35.42 9.57 -5.97
N ASP A 413 34.57 10.59 -5.85
CA ASP A 413 34.87 11.78 -5.05
C ASP A 413 34.47 11.66 -3.58
N SER A 414 33.66 10.65 -3.21
CA SER A 414 33.26 10.42 -1.81
C SER A 414 33.72 9.08 -1.28
N ARG A 415 34.32 9.11 -0.08
CA ARG A 415 34.70 7.92 0.69
C ARG A 415 33.64 7.49 1.71
N ILE A 416 32.54 8.23 1.82
CA ILE A 416 31.47 7.91 2.76
C ILE A 416 30.73 6.66 2.28
N ARG A 417 30.61 5.69 3.18
CA ARG A 417 29.98 4.40 2.93
C ARG A 417 28.48 4.57 2.67
N VAL A 418 27.89 3.60 1.97
CA VAL A 418 26.44 3.45 1.84
C VAL A 418 26.03 2.28 2.70
N ILE A 419 25.13 2.50 3.66
CA ILE A 419 24.69 1.47 4.60
C ILE A 419 23.18 1.28 4.41
N GLY A 420 22.78 0.08 4.01
CA GLY A 420 21.39 -0.29 3.73
C GLY A 420 20.96 -0.20 2.28
N THR A 421 19.76 -0.70 2.01
CA THR A 421 19.06 -0.76 0.72
C THR A 421 17.60 -0.44 0.98
N ASN A 422 16.97 0.35 0.10
CA ASN A 422 15.62 0.94 0.25
C ASN A 422 15.48 1.92 1.42
N TYR A 423 16.06 1.60 2.58
CA TYR A 423 16.28 2.46 3.72
C TYR A 423 17.78 2.55 3.99
N TYR A 424 18.33 3.75 3.90
CA TYR A 424 19.73 4.02 4.14
C TYR A 424 19.92 4.60 5.53
N SER A 425 20.99 4.24 6.23
CA SER A 425 21.36 4.93 7.47
C SER A 425 21.62 6.41 7.18
N ASP A 426 21.19 7.31 8.06
CA ASP A 426 21.43 8.77 7.97
C ASP A 426 22.91 9.20 7.91
N LYS A 427 23.83 8.27 8.21
CA LYS A 427 25.28 8.42 8.05
C LYS A 427 25.77 8.14 6.62
N SER A 428 24.93 7.59 5.76
CA SER A 428 25.28 7.30 4.36
C SER A 428 25.32 8.58 3.52
N SER A 429 26.20 8.61 2.51
CA SER A 429 26.18 9.68 1.51
C SER A 429 24.85 9.67 0.75
N ILE A 430 24.20 10.84 0.67
CA ILE A 430 22.93 11.01 -0.03
C ILE A 430 23.09 10.67 -1.51
N CYS A 431 24.10 11.26 -2.16
CA CYS A 431 24.30 11.10 -3.61
C CYS A 431 24.69 9.67 -3.98
N ARG A 432 25.56 9.02 -3.18
CA ARG A 432 25.91 7.62 -3.42
C ARG A 432 24.74 6.68 -3.16
N ALA A 433 23.93 6.93 -2.13
CA ALA A 433 22.71 6.17 -1.89
C ALA A 433 21.69 6.33 -3.04
N ALA A 434 21.62 7.52 -3.66
CA ALA A 434 20.76 7.78 -4.81
C ALA A 434 21.23 7.08 -6.08
N VAL A 435 22.54 7.04 -6.35
CA VAL A 435 23.11 6.22 -7.41
C VAL A 435 22.83 4.73 -7.15
N HIS A 436 23.09 4.25 -5.93
CA HIS A 436 22.83 2.87 -5.53
C HIS A 436 21.35 2.50 -5.76
N ALA A 437 20.42 3.37 -5.37
CA ALA A 437 18.98 3.18 -5.58
C ALA A 437 18.54 3.31 -7.05
N GLY A 438 19.41 3.71 -7.96
CA GLY A 438 19.07 3.95 -9.37
C GLY A 438 18.18 5.18 -9.56
N VAL A 439 18.20 6.12 -8.61
CA VAL A 439 17.42 7.37 -8.61
C VAL A 439 18.10 8.47 -9.43
N ILE A 440 19.44 8.48 -9.46
CA ILE A 440 20.24 9.34 -10.33
C ILE A 440 21.37 8.53 -10.95
N GLN A 441 21.91 8.99 -12.08
CA GLN A 441 23.12 8.41 -12.65
C GLN A 441 24.36 9.08 -12.07
N ASN A 442 25.45 8.33 -11.95
CA ASN A 442 26.68 8.84 -11.38
C ASN A 442 27.33 9.89 -12.30
N GLU A 443 27.26 9.70 -13.62
CA GLU A 443 27.97 10.51 -14.61
C GLU A 443 27.30 11.88 -14.82
N SER A 444 25.97 11.93 -14.69
CA SER A 444 25.19 13.17 -14.83
C SER A 444 24.94 13.87 -13.49
N GLY A 445 24.91 13.14 -12.37
CA GLY A 445 24.28 13.63 -11.16
C GLY A 445 22.77 13.84 -11.37
N GLY A 446 22.17 14.74 -10.62
CA GLY A 446 20.78 15.14 -10.85
C GLY A 446 20.00 15.54 -9.61
N TYR A 447 18.72 15.82 -9.83
CA TYR A 447 17.77 16.14 -8.77
C TYR A 447 17.25 14.88 -8.09
N LEU A 448 17.09 14.94 -6.78
CA LEU A 448 16.48 13.88 -6.00
C LEU A 448 15.70 14.46 -4.81
N ASP A 449 14.75 13.69 -4.31
CA ASP A 449 14.03 13.98 -3.09
C ASP A 449 14.46 13.01 -1.98
N VAL A 450 14.58 13.54 -0.75
CA VAL A 450 15.05 12.78 0.41
C VAL A 450 14.01 12.84 1.52
N MET A 451 13.69 11.68 2.07
CA MET A 451 12.76 11.55 3.19
C MET A 451 13.47 10.97 4.42
N PRO A 452 13.80 11.79 5.43
CA PRO A 452 14.29 11.30 6.71
C PRO A 452 13.19 10.52 7.42
N VAL A 453 13.55 9.39 8.00
CA VAL A 453 12.66 8.52 8.76
C VAL A 453 13.31 8.10 10.07
N ASP A 454 12.52 7.59 11.00
CA ASP A 454 13.06 7.10 12.28
C ASP A 454 13.98 5.88 12.06
N ARG A 455 14.80 5.58 13.06
CA ARG A 455 15.81 4.51 12.98
C ARG A 455 15.19 3.16 12.61
N ARG A 456 15.94 2.34 11.86
CA ARG A 456 15.63 0.93 11.63
C ARG A 456 16.45 0.04 12.57
N ARG A 457 15.91 -1.13 12.94
CA ARG A 457 16.65 -2.13 13.74
C ARG A 457 17.70 -2.86 12.92
N GLN A 458 17.53 -2.89 11.61
CA GLN A 458 18.43 -3.55 10.67
C GLN A 458 18.44 -2.78 9.35
N TYR A 459 19.61 -2.71 8.73
CA TYR A 459 19.85 -2.27 7.36
C TYR A 459 20.41 -3.44 6.57
N SER A 460 19.79 -3.78 5.44
CA SER A 460 20.28 -4.84 4.55
C SER A 460 21.11 -4.22 3.43
N GLY A 461 22.36 -4.63 3.31
CA GLY A 461 23.24 -4.27 2.20
C GLY A 461 22.93 -5.08 0.94
N SER A 462 23.21 -4.51 -0.22
CA SER A 462 23.10 -5.15 -1.53
C SER A 462 24.09 -4.55 -2.52
N TYR A 463 24.23 -5.17 -3.68
CA TYR A 463 24.97 -4.60 -4.81
C TYR A 463 23.99 -4.11 -5.86
N GLN A 464 23.93 -2.79 -6.08
CA GLN A 464 23.02 -2.16 -7.05
C GLN A 464 23.73 -0.99 -7.74
N ASN A 465 23.52 -0.86 -9.05
CA ASN A 465 24.00 0.27 -9.85
C ASN A 465 25.49 0.60 -9.65
N GLY A 466 26.33 -0.43 -9.54
CA GLY A 466 27.78 -0.30 -9.37
C GLY A 466 28.25 0.01 -7.95
N ILE A 467 27.35 0.08 -6.96
CA ILE A 467 27.67 0.34 -5.55
C ILE A 467 27.33 -0.88 -4.70
N THR A 468 28.27 -1.30 -3.87
CA THR A 468 28.01 -2.25 -2.77
C THR A 468 27.65 -1.46 -1.51
N SER A 469 26.47 -1.69 -0.96
CA SER A 469 26.04 -1.15 0.33
C SER A 469 26.30 -2.14 1.47
N GLU A 470 26.61 -1.62 2.66
CA GLU A 470 26.89 -2.40 3.87
C GLU A 470 25.60 -2.78 4.61
N SER A 471 25.57 -3.98 5.17
CA SER A 471 24.55 -4.39 6.13
C SER A 471 24.92 -3.91 7.54
N LEU A 472 23.92 -3.55 8.35
CA LEU A 472 24.13 -3.14 9.73
C LEU A 472 22.98 -3.62 10.61
N LEU A 473 23.30 -4.39 11.65
CA LEU A 473 22.37 -4.94 12.63
C LEU A 473 22.42 -4.15 13.94
N ASN A 474 21.25 -3.92 14.55
CA ASN A 474 21.08 -3.23 15.84
C ASN A 474 21.94 -1.96 15.99
N PRO A 475 21.85 -1.01 15.04
CA PRO A 475 22.66 0.20 15.06
C PRO A 475 22.45 1.01 16.34
N THR A 476 23.56 1.32 17.02
CA THR A 476 23.59 2.19 18.20
C THR A 476 23.50 3.65 17.77
N GLY A 477 22.30 4.22 17.90
CA GLY A 477 22.03 5.60 17.45
C GLY A 477 21.98 5.75 15.93
N GLY A 478 21.62 6.96 15.47
CA GLY A 478 21.38 7.27 14.05
C GLY A 478 19.93 7.05 13.62
N LYS A 479 19.54 7.75 12.57
CA LYS A 479 18.23 7.72 11.90
C LYS A 479 18.37 7.05 10.53
N ALA A 480 17.31 7.05 9.73
CA ALA A 480 17.33 6.50 8.40
C ALA A 480 16.78 7.51 7.39
N PHE A 481 16.95 7.24 6.10
CA PHE A 481 16.30 7.98 5.05
C PHE A 481 15.97 7.10 3.84
N ARG A 482 15.08 7.62 2.99
CA ARG A 482 14.80 7.12 1.64
C ARG A 482 15.15 8.20 0.62
N VAL A 483 15.47 7.78 -0.60
CA VAL A 483 15.74 8.63 -1.76
C VAL A 483 14.69 8.34 -2.83
N PHE A 484 14.28 9.38 -3.56
CA PHE A 484 13.23 9.33 -4.57
C PHE A 484 13.63 10.10 -5.82
N ALA A 485 13.17 9.61 -6.97
CA ALA A 485 13.40 10.24 -8.25
C ALA A 485 12.60 11.54 -8.39
N VAL A 486 13.20 12.48 -9.12
CA VAL A 486 12.56 13.68 -9.65
C VAL A 486 12.54 13.48 -11.15
N ILE A 487 11.33 13.37 -11.71
CA ILE A 487 11.09 13.01 -13.11
C ILE A 487 10.48 14.24 -13.79
#